data_AF-A0AAU9N3A3-F1
#
_entry.id   AF-A0AAU9N3A3-F1
#
_cell.length_a   1.000
_cell.length_b   1.000
_cell.length_c   1.000
_cell.angle_alpha   90.00
_cell.angle_beta   90.00
_cell.angle_gamma   90.00
#
_symmetry.space_group_name_H-M   'P 1'
#
loop_
_entity.id
_entity.type
_entity.pdbx_description
1 polymer ?
#
loop_
_entity_poly.entity_id
_entity_poly.type
_entity_poly.pdbx_seq_one_letter_code
_entity_poly.pdbx_strand_id
1 'polypeptide(L)'
;MIKKWSSGKEGNLRALLSTLHEILEPESGWEPVPLTDMMSTRAVRKHYENAEYLTSAVRLVQRGASTREKYICRKVLEILNVCSVEVLRFESEEKVVQQKKRSEERQQNRILGKRYNHLD
;
A
#
# COMPACT_ATOMS: atom_id res chain seq x y z
N MET A 1 -13.64 14.98 14.82
CA MET A 1 -12.53 14.03 15.03
C MET A 1 -11.89 13.61 13.71
N ILE A 2 -12.54 12.79 12.86
CA ILE A 2 -11.97 12.33 11.58
C ILE A 2 -11.51 13.48 10.67
N LYS A 3 -12.36 14.50 10.46
CA LYS A 3 -11.99 15.70 9.68
C LYS A 3 -10.77 16.44 10.25
N LYS A 4 -10.67 16.53 11.59
CA LYS A 4 -9.55 17.18 12.27
C LYS A 4 -8.28 16.34 12.08
N TRP A 5 -8.40 15.03 12.18
CA TRP A 5 -7.29 14.11 11.94
C TRP A 5 -6.83 14.18 10.50
N SER A 6 -7.70 14.18 9.49
CA SER A 6 -7.28 14.18 8.09
C SER A 6 -6.77 15.53 7.59
N SER A 7 -7.13 16.63 8.27
CA SER A 7 -6.79 17.99 7.86
C SER A 7 -5.28 18.21 7.76
N GLY A 8 -4.84 18.70 6.60
CA GLY A 8 -3.42 18.91 6.28
C GLY A 8 -2.66 17.66 5.85
N LYS A 9 -3.36 16.51 5.75
CA LYS A 9 -2.81 15.21 5.32
C LYS A 9 -3.56 14.63 4.11
N GLU A 10 -4.53 15.36 3.56
CA GLU A 10 -5.30 14.93 2.39
C GLU A 10 -4.38 14.66 1.19
N GLY A 11 -4.60 13.53 0.50
CA GLY A 11 -3.78 13.10 -0.63
C GLY A 11 -2.40 12.55 -0.24
N ASN A 12 -1.96 12.68 1.02
CA ASN A 12 -0.67 12.17 1.48
C ASN A 12 -0.83 10.86 2.26
N LEU A 13 -0.78 9.73 1.54
CA LEU A 13 -0.95 8.41 2.15
C LEU A 13 0.07 8.12 3.27
N ARG A 14 1.33 8.54 3.11
CA ARG A 14 2.37 8.34 4.14
C ARG A 14 2.06 9.08 5.43
N ALA A 15 1.64 10.35 5.32
CA ALA A 15 1.26 11.14 6.48
C ALA A 15 0.04 10.55 7.20
N LEU A 16 -0.98 10.12 6.44
CA LEU A 16 -2.16 9.44 7.00
C LEU A 16 -1.78 8.15 7.74
N LEU A 17 -1.00 7.26 7.11
CA LEU A 17 -0.57 6.00 7.73
C LEU A 17 0.27 6.21 8.99
N SER A 18 1.22 7.17 8.97
CA SER A 18 2.09 7.44 10.13
C SER A 18 1.34 7.93 11.36
N THR A 19 0.14 8.49 11.18
CA THR A 19 -0.68 9.09 12.24
C THR A 19 -1.99 8.33 12.49
N LEU A 20 -2.13 7.09 12.00
CA LEU A 20 -3.33 6.28 12.22
C LEU A 20 -3.58 5.97 13.70
N HIS A 21 -2.52 5.86 14.50
CA HIS A 21 -2.59 5.65 15.94
C HIS A 21 -3.29 6.81 16.70
N GLU A 22 -3.42 7.99 16.10
CA GLU A 22 -4.12 9.13 16.70
C GLU A 22 -5.65 9.03 16.57
N ILE A 23 -6.15 8.19 15.65
CA ILE A 23 -7.58 8.09 15.32
C ILE A 23 -8.17 6.71 15.58
N LEU A 24 -7.35 5.65 15.49
CA LEU A 24 -7.77 4.29 15.80
C LEU A 24 -7.69 4.04 17.31
N GLU A 25 -8.62 3.23 17.82
CA GLU A 25 -8.61 2.81 19.22
C GLU A 25 -7.43 1.82 19.46
N PRO A 26 -6.87 1.71 20.68
CA PRO A 26 -5.78 0.78 21.00
C PRO A 26 -6.06 -0.68 20.60
N GLU A 27 -7.33 -1.10 20.70
CA GLU A 27 -7.85 -2.41 20.32
C GLU A 27 -7.80 -2.64 18.80
N SER A 28 -7.47 -1.61 18.02
CA SER A 28 -7.26 -1.71 16.59
C SER A 28 -6.14 -2.66 16.22
N GLY A 29 -5.14 -2.83 17.10
CA GLY A 29 -3.90 -3.55 16.81
C GLY A 29 -2.98 -2.79 15.84
N TRP A 30 -3.26 -1.50 15.59
CA TRP A 30 -2.39 -0.65 14.79
C TRP A 30 -1.19 -0.18 15.62
N GLU A 31 0.01 -0.46 15.14
CA GLU A 31 1.25 0.06 15.74
C GLU A 31 1.68 1.36 15.03
N PRO A 32 2.17 2.38 15.77
CA PRO A 32 2.72 3.58 15.16
C PRO A 32 3.85 3.26 14.17
N VAL A 33 3.79 3.85 12.97
CA VAL A 33 4.76 3.61 11.88
C VAL A 33 5.49 4.93 11.58
N PRO A 34 6.82 5.03 11.76
CA PRO A 34 7.55 6.24 11.42
C PRO A 34 7.67 6.41 9.90
N LEU A 35 7.80 7.65 9.44
CA LEU A 35 7.95 7.94 8.00
C LEU A 35 9.21 7.29 7.39
N THR A 36 10.26 7.08 8.19
CA THR A 36 11.50 6.40 7.81
C THR A 36 11.27 4.95 7.38
N ASP A 37 10.22 4.30 7.88
CA ASP A 37 9.88 2.92 7.53
C ASP A 37 9.04 2.87 6.24
N MET A 38 8.62 4.03 5.72
CA MET A 38 7.78 4.18 4.53
C MET A 38 8.49 4.89 3.36
N MET A 39 9.82 4.74 3.28
CA MET A 39 10.64 5.39 2.24
C MET A 39 10.38 4.83 0.83
N SER A 40 9.97 3.57 0.71
CA SER A 40 9.66 2.93 -0.58
C SER A 40 8.17 2.74 -0.80
N THR A 41 7.72 2.75 -2.06
CA THR A 41 6.32 2.45 -2.46
C THR A 41 5.86 1.11 -1.90
N ARG A 42 6.73 0.09 -1.96
CA ARG A 42 6.47 -1.25 -1.40
C ARG A 42 6.19 -1.21 0.10
N ALA A 43 6.94 -0.40 0.86
CA ALA A 43 6.73 -0.28 2.30
C ALA A 43 5.41 0.46 2.61
N VAL A 44 5.11 1.55 1.90
CA VAL A 44 3.82 2.26 2.02
C VAL A 44 2.66 1.30 1.76
N ARG A 45 2.75 0.48 0.71
CA ARG A 45 1.74 -0.52 0.36
C ARG A 45 1.52 -1.53 1.48
N LYS A 46 2.61 -2.10 2.04
CA LYS A 46 2.51 -3.05 3.14
C LYS A 46 1.74 -2.47 4.33
N HIS A 47 2.02 -1.22 4.70
CA HIS A 47 1.32 -0.56 5.79
C HIS A 47 -0.12 -0.21 5.45
N TYR A 48 -0.41 0.17 4.20
CA TYR A 48 -1.77 0.35 3.72
C TYR A 48 -2.60 -0.94 3.76
N GLU A 49 -2.06 -2.06 3.25
CA GLU A 49 -2.73 -3.37 3.27
C GLU A 49 -3.01 -3.82 4.71
N ASN A 50 -2.08 -3.55 5.63
CA ASN A 50 -2.31 -3.80 7.06
C ASN A 50 -3.43 -2.91 7.63
N ALA A 51 -3.47 -1.62 7.27
CA ALA A 51 -4.53 -0.72 7.71
C ALA A 51 -5.91 -1.17 7.20
N GLU A 52 -5.98 -1.58 5.93
CA GLU A 52 -7.19 -2.13 5.31
C GLU A 52 -7.65 -3.42 6.01
N TYR A 53 -6.73 -4.33 6.31
CA TYR A 53 -7.03 -5.55 7.06
C TYR A 53 -7.61 -5.25 8.45
N LEU A 54 -6.97 -4.35 9.21
CA LEU A 54 -7.36 -4.01 10.58
C LEU A 54 -8.67 -3.22 10.67
N THR A 55 -9.04 -2.52 9.59
CA THR A 55 -10.30 -1.76 9.48
C THR A 55 -11.40 -2.54 8.76
N SER A 56 -11.13 -3.78 8.30
CA SER A 56 -12.09 -4.61 7.59
C SER A 56 -13.28 -5.04 8.47
N ALA A 57 -14.47 -5.16 7.86
CA ALA A 57 -15.68 -5.55 8.59
C ALA A 57 -15.53 -6.88 9.34
N VAL A 58 -14.85 -7.86 8.72
CA VAL A 58 -14.58 -9.16 9.34
C VAL A 58 -13.75 -8.98 10.61
N ARG A 59 -12.66 -8.21 10.56
CA ARG A 59 -11.78 -8.00 11.70
C ARG A 59 -12.49 -7.25 12.83
N LEU A 60 -13.30 -6.24 12.50
CA LEU A 60 -14.09 -5.48 13.46
C LEU A 60 -15.13 -6.35 14.18
N VAL A 61 -15.78 -7.26 13.46
CA VAL A 61 -16.71 -8.22 14.08
C VAL A 61 -15.96 -9.18 15.00
N GLN A 62 -14.83 -9.73 14.55
CA GLN A 62 -14.03 -10.68 15.35
C GLN A 62 -13.57 -10.11 16.69
N ARG A 63 -13.25 -8.81 16.76
CA ARG A 63 -12.82 -8.16 18.02
C ARG A 63 -13.93 -7.51 18.83
N GLY A 64 -15.20 -7.66 18.43
CA GLY A 64 -16.32 -7.06 19.16
C GLY A 64 -16.37 -5.53 19.07
N ALA A 65 -15.95 -4.95 17.95
CA ALA A 65 -15.85 -3.49 17.77
C ALA A 65 -17.19 -2.77 18.00
N SER A 66 -17.12 -1.62 18.67
CA SER A 66 -18.29 -0.77 18.94
C SER A 66 -18.87 -0.17 17.66
N THR A 67 -20.12 0.32 17.71
CA THR A 67 -20.73 1.04 16.57
C THR A 67 -19.90 2.27 16.18
N ARG A 68 -19.34 2.96 17.17
CA ARG A 68 -18.47 4.13 16.97
C ARG A 68 -17.18 3.74 16.27
N GLU A 69 -16.51 2.69 16.73
CA GLU A 69 -15.27 2.20 16.13
C GLU A 69 -15.49 1.76 14.67
N LYS A 70 -16.59 1.05 14.39
CA LYS A 70 -16.99 0.65 13.04
C LYS A 70 -17.18 1.86 12.12
N TYR A 71 -17.77 2.94 12.63
CA TYR A 71 -17.91 4.19 11.87
C TYR A 71 -16.55 4.84 11.59
N ILE A 72 -15.68 4.92 12.60
CA ILE A 72 -14.33 5.49 12.47
C ILE A 72 -13.52 4.70 11.44
N CYS A 73 -13.44 3.39 11.58
CA CYS A 73 -12.68 2.51 10.68
C CYS A 73 -13.17 2.63 9.23
N ARG A 74 -14.50 2.67 9.02
CA ARG A 74 -15.06 2.88 7.67
C ARG A 74 -14.63 4.21 7.06
N LYS A 75 -14.67 5.30 7.84
CA LYS A 75 -14.30 6.63 7.36
C LYS A 75 -12.81 6.80 7.15
N VAL A 76 -11.99 6.17 7.99
CA VAL A 76 -10.53 6.10 7.79
C VAL A 76 -10.23 5.35 6.50
N LEU A 77 -10.83 4.19 6.27
CA LEU A 77 -10.62 3.39 5.06
C LEU A 77 -11.03 4.15 3.80
N GLU A 78 -12.17 4.86 3.82
CA GLU A 78 -12.61 5.73 2.72
C GLU A 78 -11.54 6.77 2.34
N ILE A 79 -10.92 7.43 3.33
CA ILE A 79 -9.87 8.43 3.12
C ILE A 79 -8.59 7.79 2.58
N LEU A 80 -8.17 6.65 3.14
CA LEU A 80 -6.97 5.93 2.70
C LEU A 80 -7.12 5.46 1.24
N ASN A 81 -8.30 4.96 0.86
CA ASN A 81 -8.60 4.48 -0.48
C ASN A 81 -8.52 5.58 -1.54
N VAL A 82 -8.99 6.79 -1.22
CA VAL A 82 -8.86 7.94 -2.12
C VAL A 82 -7.39 8.29 -2.36
N CYS A 83 -6.53 8.15 -1.34
CA CYS A 83 -5.11 8.46 -1.45
C CYS A 83 -4.28 7.32 -2.08
N SER A 84 -4.76 6.07 -2.03
CA SER A 84 -4.00 4.89 -2.49
C SER A 84 -3.98 4.71 -4.01
N VAL A 85 -4.85 5.41 -4.75
CA VAL A 85 -4.97 5.31 -6.21
C VAL A 85 -3.64 5.57 -6.91
N GLU A 86 -2.86 6.56 -6.47
CA GLU A 86 -1.55 6.87 -7.08
C GLU A 86 -0.48 5.83 -6.75
N VAL A 87 -0.45 5.35 -5.50
CA VAL A 87 0.55 4.39 -5.00
C VAL A 87 0.37 3.01 -5.66
N LEU A 88 -0.87 2.55 -5.79
CA LEU A 88 -1.18 1.26 -6.40
C LEU A 88 -1.03 1.29 -7.93
N ARG A 89 -1.30 2.43 -8.57
CA ARG A 89 -1.09 2.63 -10.00
C ARG A 89 0.39 2.58 -10.38
N PHE A 90 1.26 3.22 -9.61
CA PHE A 90 2.69 3.27 -9.93
C PHE A 90 3.35 1.88 -9.90
N GLU A 91 2.96 1.00 -8.97
CA GLU A 91 3.51 -0.36 -8.89
C GLU A 91 3.09 -1.28 -10.04
N SER A 92 1.86 -1.13 -10.57
CA SER A 92 1.43 -1.93 -11.72
C SER A 92 2.25 -1.55 -12.95
N GLU A 93 2.51 -0.25 -13.12
CA GLU A 93 3.37 0.28 -14.18
C GLU A 93 4.82 -0.21 -14.03
N GLU A 94 5.42 -0.17 -12.82
CA GLU A 94 6.78 -0.69 -12.59
C GLU A 94 6.90 -2.20 -12.88
N LYS A 95 5.92 -3.02 -12.46
CA LYS A 95 5.93 -4.47 -12.73
C LYS A 95 5.88 -4.78 -14.22
N VAL A 96 5.08 -4.03 -14.99
CA VAL A 96 4.99 -4.15 -16.45
C VAL A 96 6.32 -3.77 -17.09
N VAL A 97 6.94 -2.67 -16.66
CA VAL A 97 8.26 -2.22 -17.16
C VAL A 97 9.35 -3.27 -16.88
N GLN A 98 9.39 -3.83 -15.67
CA GLN A 98 10.37 -4.85 -15.30
C GLN A 98 10.19 -6.17 -16.05
N GLN A 99 8.93 -6.60 -16.28
CA GLN A 99 8.65 -7.76 -17.11
C GLN A 99 9.08 -7.53 -18.55
N LYS A 100 8.83 -6.34 -19.11
CA LYS A 100 9.25 -6.00 -20.47
C LYS A 100 10.77 -6.04 -20.61
N LYS A 101 11.52 -5.39 -19.72
CA LYS A 101 12.99 -5.47 -19.68
C LYS A 101 13.50 -6.91 -19.60
N ARG A 102 12.94 -7.73 -18.71
CA ARG A 102 13.30 -9.14 -18.57
C ARG A 102 12.98 -9.96 -19.83
N SER A 103 11.89 -9.64 -20.54
CA SER A 103 11.53 -10.30 -21.79
C SER A 103 12.48 -9.94 -22.95
N GLU A 104 12.87 -8.67 -23.04
CA GLU A 104 13.83 -8.15 -24.02
C GLU A 104 15.21 -8.78 -23.82
N GLU A 105 15.70 -8.84 -22.58
CA GLU A 105 16.97 -9.49 -22.23
C GLU A 105 16.97 -10.98 -22.61
N ARG A 106 15.88 -11.71 -22.31
CA ARG A 106 15.71 -13.12 -22.73
C ARG A 106 15.73 -13.28 -24.25
N GLN A 107 15.18 -12.32 -24.98
CA GLN A 107 15.18 -12.34 -26.44
C GLN A 107 16.58 -12.07 -27.00
N GLN A 108 17.29 -11.08 -26.45
CA GLN A 108 18.68 -10.78 -26.82
C GLN A 108 19.61 -11.97 -26.57
N ASN A 109 19.54 -12.60 -25.40
CA ASN A 109 20.34 -13.78 -25.07
C ASN A 109 20.07 -14.96 -26.01
N ARG A 110 18.82 -15.13 -26.47
CA ARG A 110 18.47 -16.14 -27.49
C ARG A 110 19.08 -15.84 -28.85
N ILE A 111 19.07 -14.58 -29.28
CA ILE A 111 19.63 -14.16 -30.57
C ILE A 111 21.15 -14.35 -30.55
N LEU A 112 21.81 -13.92 -29.47
CA LEU A 112 23.24 -14.11 -29.28
C LEU A 112 23.62 -15.60 -29.30
N GLY A 113 22.93 -16.45 -28.54
CA GLY A 113 23.20 -17.90 -28.52
C GLY A 113 23.05 -18.57 -29.89
N LYS A 114 22.09 -18.14 -30.72
CA LYS A 114 21.95 -18.64 -32.10
C LYS A 114 23.10 -18.21 -33.02
N ARG A 115 23.71 -17.07 -32.78
CA ARG A 115 24.80 -16.51 -33.61
C ARG A 115 26.13 -17.23 -33.37
N TYR A 116 26.36 -17.74 -32.16
CA TYR A 116 27.55 -18.53 -31.84
C TYR A 116 27.51 -19.94 -32.45
N ASN A 117 26.33 -20.57 -32.55
CA ASN A 117 26.18 -21.93 -33.11
C ASN A 117 26.24 -22.01 -34.65
N HIS A 118 26.55 -20.91 -35.34
CA HIS A 118 26.60 -20.84 -36.81
C HIS A 118 27.99 -20.43 -37.34
N LEU A 119 28.99 -20.40 -36.46
CA LEU A 119 30.39 -20.09 -36.79
C LEU A 119 31.32 -21.31 -36.67
N ASP A 120 30.77 -22.50 -36.38
CA ASP A 120 31.45 -23.80 -36.40
C ASP A 120 31.07 -24.61 -37.66
#